data_AF-A0A0N0ITT2-F1
#
_entry.id   AF-A0A0N0ITT2-F1
#
_cell.length_a   1.000
_cell.length_b   1.000
_cell.length_c   1.000
_cell.angle_alpha   90.00
_cell.angle_beta   90.00
_cell.angle_gamma   90.00
#
_symmetry.space_group_name_H-M   'P 1'
#
loop_
_entity.id
_entity.type
_entity.pdbx_description
1 polymer ?
#
loop_
_entity_poly.entity_id
_entity_poly.type
_entity_poly.pdbx_seq_one_letter_code
_entity_poly.pdbx_strand_id
1 'polypeptide(L)'
;MLANIMIYAQQSEKTTNIAEKLIKMYIDNYVNYNETVGVHIYNDSTNLTTSATWLAIEVLPKDYNFFKKTSQYSWFKYKKADIIIFCGFSENRECNDFFNRINLCKFNSSIKLLDEEVSSYILDYKGKAWLIGINSNGIIDSVNGEFIELEVAKPQKFKKFLRKFSSLKLYQFYEGGEIIKIKKRR
;
A
#
# COMPACT_ATOMS: atom_id res chain seq x y z
N MET A 1 -30.25 -2.25 4.46
CA MET A 1 -29.53 -1.10 3.87
C MET A 1 -28.49 -0.51 4.83
N LEU A 2 -28.83 -0.22 6.09
CA LEU A 2 -27.89 0.33 7.10
C LEU A 2 -26.71 -0.61 7.46
N ALA A 3 -26.93 -1.93 7.55
CA ALA A 3 -25.86 -2.89 7.85
C ALA A 3 -24.74 -2.90 6.79
N ASN A 4 -25.09 -2.77 5.51
CA ASN A 4 -24.10 -2.71 4.42
C ASN A 4 -23.28 -1.42 4.48
N ILE A 5 -23.89 -0.29 4.90
CA ILE A 5 -23.19 0.99 5.07
C ILE A 5 -22.19 0.91 6.24
N MET A 6 -22.56 0.26 7.35
CA MET A 6 -21.66 0.08 8.50
C MET A 6 -20.47 -0.85 8.19
N ILE A 7 -20.72 -1.98 7.51
CA ILE A 7 -19.67 -2.91 7.09
C ILE A 7 -18.69 -2.21 6.14
N TYR A 8 -19.23 -1.45 5.18
CA TYR A 8 -18.45 -0.70 4.21
C TYR A 8 -17.57 0.39 4.87
N ALA A 9 -18.15 1.17 5.80
CA ALA A 9 -17.41 2.20 6.53
C ALA A 9 -16.26 1.61 7.38
N GLN A 10 -16.48 0.44 8.00
CA GLN A 10 -15.47 -0.26 8.79
C GLN A 10 -14.32 -0.81 7.92
N GLN A 11 -14.62 -1.29 6.71
CA GLN A 11 -13.63 -1.77 5.76
C GLN A 11 -12.74 -0.63 5.23
N SER A 12 -13.36 0.50 4.87
CA SER A 12 -12.66 1.72 4.46
C SER A 12 -11.71 2.24 5.55
N GLU A 13 -12.14 2.19 6.81
CA GLU A 13 -11.31 2.56 7.96
C GLU A 13 -10.09 1.65 8.13
N LYS A 14 -10.26 0.32 8.04
CA LYS A 14 -9.14 -0.62 8.12
C LYS A 14 -8.12 -0.41 7.00
N THR A 15 -8.58 -0.26 5.77
CA THR A 15 -7.71 -0.02 4.60
C THR A 15 -6.91 1.27 4.78
N THR A 16 -7.57 2.35 5.23
CA THR A 16 -6.89 3.62 5.53
C THR A 16 -5.84 3.46 6.63
N ASN A 17 -6.17 2.77 7.71
CA ASN A 17 -5.26 2.49 8.81
C ASN A 17 -4.04 1.64 8.39
N ILE A 18 -4.25 0.66 7.52
CA ILE A 18 -3.19 -0.16 6.94
C ILE A 18 -2.29 0.71 6.06
N ALA A 19 -2.88 1.45 5.11
CA ALA A 19 -2.15 2.30 4.19
C ALA A 19 -1.30 3.35 4.92
N GLU A 20 -1.88 4.06 5.89
CA GLU A 20 -1.16 5.06 6.69
C GLU A 20 0.09 4.47 7.35
N LYS A 21 -0.06 3.32 8.02
CA LYS A 21 1.06 2.67 8.69
C LYS A 21 2.08 2.13 7.72
N LEU A 22 1.63 1.58 6.60
CA LEU A 22 2.51 1.05 5.57
C LEU A 22 3.36 2.17 4.95
N ILE A 23 2.75 3.31 4.63
CA ILE A 23 3.44 4.51 4.11
C ILE A 23 4.50 4.99 5.11
N LYS A 24 4.14 5.15 6.38
CA LYS A 24 5.08 5.57 7.43
C LYS A 24 6.23 4.57 7.55
N MET A 25 5.92 3.26 7.53
CA MET A 25 6.92 2.20 7.54
C MET A 25 7.85 2.23 6.34
N TYR A 26 7.33 2.48 5.15
CA TYR A 26 8.10 2.58 3.91
C TYR A 26 9.08 3.75 3.98
N ILE A 27 8.58 4.95 4.29
CA ILE A 27 9.39 6.17 4.39
C ILE A 27 10.50 6.02 5.43
N ASP A 28 10.18 5.47 6.60
CA ASP A 28 11.17 5.23 7.65
C ASP A 28 12.29 4.25 7.25
N ASN A 29 12.04 3.36 6.28
CA ASN A 29 12.99 2.32 5.89
C ASN A 29 13.80 2.66 4.63
N TYR A 30 13.20 3.37 3.69
CA TYR A 30 13.71 3.48 2.32
C TYR A 30 13.98 4.90 1.85
N VAL A 31 13.29 5.88 2.42
CA VAL A 31 13.28 7.22 1.82
C VAL A 31 14.41 8.04 2.39
N ASN A 32 15.37 8.35 1.53
CA ASN A 32 16.37 9.36 1.83
C ASN A 32 15.71 10.75 1.81
N TYR A 33 16.35 11.73 2.45
CA TYR A 33 15.79 13.09 2.51
C TYR A 33 15.51 13.63 1.09
N ASN A 34 14.29 14.16 0.88
CA ASN A 34 13.81 14.83 -0.34
C ASN A 34 13.39 13.94 -1.53
N GLU A 35 13.07 12.66 -1.31
CA GLU A 35 12.44 11.84 -2.35
C GLU A 35 10.90 11.93 -2.29
N THR A 36 10.25 11.75 -3.45
CA THR A 36 8.80 11.69 -3.54
C THR A 36 8.35 10.24 -3.51
N VAL A 37 7.33 9.93 -2.71
CA VAL A 37 6.73 8.60 -2.60
C VAL A 37 5.42 8.55 -3.35
N GLY A 38 5.30 7.58 -4.26
CA GLY A 38 4.06 7.23 -4.92
C GLY A 38 3.33 6.16 -4.15
N VAL A 39 2.04 6.37 -3.89
CA VAL A 39 1.15 5.36 -3.31
C VAL A 39 -0.01 5.15 -4.27
N HIS A 40 -0.25 3.91 -4.66
CA HIS A 40 -1.35 3.53 -5.53
C HIS A 40 -2.29 2.61 -4.76
N ILE A 41 -3.58 2.96 -4.77
CA ILE A 41 -4.64 2.20 -4.12
C ILE A 41 -5.68 1.91 -5.18
N TYR A 42 -5.97 0.64 -5.43
CA TYR A 42 -6.95 0.25 -6.45
C TYR A 42 -7.67 -1.03 -6.05
N ASN A 43 -8.90 -1.18 -6.54
CA ASN A 43 -9.64 -2.41 -6.36
C ASN A 43 -9.26 -3.40 -7.47
N ASP A 44 -9.10 -4.67 -7.11
CA ASP A 44 -8.92 -5.74 -8.07
C ASP A 44 -10.24 -6.48 -8.23
N SER A 45 -10.89 -6.29 -9.37
CA SER A 45 -12.17 -6.89 -9.71
C SER A 45 -12.02 -8.25 -10.40
N THR A 46 -10.80 -8.75 -10.59
CA THR A 46 -10.56 -9.95 -11.42
C THR A 46 -11.00 -11.26 -10.76
N ASN A 47 -11.45 -11.25 -9.49
CA ASN A 47 -11.82 -12.44 -8.70
C ASN A 47 -10.73 -13.53 -8.57
N LEU A 48 -9.51 -13.27 -9.08
CA LEU A 48 -8.41 -14.23 -9.08
C LEU A 48 -7.72 -14.31 -7.72
N THR A 49 -7.89 -13.29 -6.88
CA THR A 49 -7.33 -13.23 -5.54
C THR A 49 -8.43 -12.95 -4.51
N THR A 50 -8.19 -13.33 -3.26
CA THR A 50 -9.06 -12.95 -2.13
C THR A 50 -8.90 -11.48 -1.76
N SER A 51 -7.88 -10.81 -2.28
CA SER A 51 -7.62 -9.39 -2.09
C SER A 51 -8.63 -8.56 -2.89
N ALA A 52 -9.38 -7.71 -2.20
CA ALA A 52 -10.33 -6.79 -2.82
C ALA A 52 -9.65 -5.47 -3.21
N THR A 53 -8.63 -5.07 -2.44
CA THR A 53 -7.90 -3.82 -2.60
C THR A 53 -6.40 -4.10 -2.59
N TRP A 54 -5.68 -3.46 -3.50
CA TRP A 54 -4.23 -3.48 -3.57
C TRP A 54 -3.64 -2.13 -3.21
N LEU A 55 -2.52 -2.18 -2.49
CA LEU A 55 -1.68 -1.05 -2.14
C LEU A 55 -0.29 -1.27 -2.73
N ALA A 56 0.14 -0.37 -3.61
CA ALA A 56 1.52 -0.30 -4.08
C ALA A 56 2.19 0.96 -3.54
N ILE A 57 3.41 0.86 -3.00
CA ILE A 57 4.21 1.98 -2.51
C ILE A 57 5.59 1.92 -3.14
N GLU A 58 6.05 3.05 -3.69
CA GLU A 58 7.35 3.17 -4.35
C GLU A 58 7.96 4.57 -4.18
N VAL A 59 9.29 4.66 -4.31
CA VAL A 59 9.98 5.94 -4.48
C VAL A 59 9.92 6.34 -5.96
N LEU A 60 9.45 7.56 -6.23
CA LEU A 60 9.37 8.11 -7.57
C LEU A 60 10.69 8.78 -7.97
N PRO A 61 11.22 8.54 -9.19
CA PRO A 61 12.48 9.11 -9.65
C PRO A 61 12.41 10.63 -9.77
N LYS A 62 13.53 11.32 -9.47
CA LYS A 62 13.64 12.79 -9.54
C LYS A 62 13.55 13.36 -10.95
N ASP A 63 14.00 12.61 -11.94
CA ASP A 63 14.18 13.09 -13.32
C ASP A 63 13.04 12.67 -14.27
N TYR A 64 11.94 12.11 -13.76
CA TYR A 64 10.83 11.63 -14.58
C TYR A 64 9.66 12.61 -14.62
N ASN A 65 9.03 12.70 -15.78
CA ASN A 65 7.72 13.33 -15.89
C ASN A 65 6.72 12.55 -15.02
N PHE A 66 6.09 13.24 -14.07
CA PHE A 66 5.09 12.61 -13.21
C PHE A 66 3.76 12.53 -13.97
N PHE A 67 3.35 11.34 -14.35
CA PHE A 67 2.08 11.12 -15.04
C PHE A 67 0.95 10.80 -14.06
N LYS A 68 -0.23 11.39 -14.28
CA LYS A 68 -1.43 11.06 -13.51
C LYS A 68 -1.95 9.70 -13.95
N LYS A 69 -2.08 8.76 -13.01
CA LYS A 69 -2.74 7.47 -13.26
C LYS A 69 -4.26 7.50 -13.08
N THR A 70 -4.76 8.57 -12.46
CA THR A 70 -6.16 8.78 -12.09
C THR A 70 -6.36 10.26 -11.87
N SER A 71 -7.57 10.76 -12.12
CA SER A 71 -7.95 12.13 -11.74
C SER A 71 -8.09 12.29 -10.23
N GLN A 72 -8.18 11.18 -9.48
CA GLN A 72 -8.34 11.16 -8.03
C GLN A 72 -6.98 10.97 -7.33
N TYR A 73 -6.34 12.08 -6.97
CA TYR A 73 -5.10 12.06 -6.21
C TYR A 73 -5.06 13.18 -5.17
N SER A 74 -4.22 13.00 -4.15
CA SER A 74 -3.96 14.03 -3.15
C SER A 74 -2.51 13.95 -2.67
N TRP A 75 -1.95 15.12 -2.36
CA TRP A 75 -0.60 15.27 -1.84
C TRP A 75 -0.59 15.34 -0.32
N PHE A 76 0.37 14.65 0.29
CA PHE A 76 0.55 14.54 1.72
C PHE A 76 2.03 14.61 2.08
N LYS A 77 2.33 15.09 3.27
CA LYS A 77 3.69 15.17 3.78
C LYS A 77 3.82 14.30 5.02
N TYR A 78 4.90 13.53 5.07
CA TYR A 78 5.34 12.83 6.27
C TYR A 78 6.83 13.07 6.48
N LYS A 79 7.19 13.71 7.60
CA LYS A 79 8.55 14.24 7.82
C LYS A 79 8.96 15.15 6.66
N LYS A 80 10.08 14.86 5.98
CA LYS A 80 10.57 15.61 4.82
C LYS A 80 10.18 14.98 3.48
N ALA A 81 9.49 13.83 3.48
CA ALA A 81 9.06 13.16 2.26
C ALA A 81 7.73 13.73 1.78
N ASP A 82 7.67 14.01 0.48
CA ASP A 82 6.42 14.35 -0.20
C ASP A 82 5.79 13.05 -0.71
N ILE A 83 4.48 12.90 -0.52
CA ILE A 83 3.74 11.69 -0.82
C ILE A 83 2.60 12.07 -1.74
N ILE A 84 2.49 11.40 -2.87
CA ILE A 84 1.30 11.47 -3.72
C ILE A 84 0.55 10.15 -3.61
N ILE A 85 -0.73 10.23 -3.24
CA ILE A 85 -1.61 9.07 -3.20
C ILE A 85 -2.57 9.15 -4.38
N PHE A 86 -2.47 8.17 -5.26
CA PHE A 86 -3.39 7.93 -6.37
C PHE A 86 -4.45 6.93 -5.94
N CYS A 87 -5.71 7.33 -6.01
CA CYS A 87 -6.85 6.49 -5.67
C CYS A 87 -7.59 6.03 -6.93
N GLY A 88 -7.63 4.73 -7.14
CA GLY A 88 -8.32 4.04 -8.22
C GLY A 88 -9.53 3.25 -7.73
N PHE A 89 -10.21 3.73 -6.69
CA PHE A 89 -11.52 3.19 -6.33
C PHE A 89 -12.59 3.56 -7.36
N SER A 90 -13.65 2.76 -7.44
CA SER A 90 -14.72 2.92 -8.43
C SER A 90 -15.53 4.21 -8.21
N GLU A 91 -15.67 4.66 -6.97
CA GLU A 91 -16.45 5.84 -6.64
C GLU A 91 -15.56 6.97 -6.09
N ASN A 92 -15.73 8.19 -6.63
CA ASN A 92 -14.99 9.37 -6.17
C ASN A 92 -15.17 9.66 -4.67
N ARG A 93 -16.35 9.34 -4.13
CA ARG A 93 -16.65 9.50 -2.70
C ARG A 93 -15.72 8.66 -1.84
N GLU A 94 -15.42 7.43 -2.26
CA GLU A 94 -14.56 6.51 -1.52
C GLU A 94 -13.13 7.04 -1.46
N CYS A 95 -12.63 7.61 -2.56
CA CYS A 95 -11.33 8.27 -2.60
C CYS A 95 -11.27 9.49 -1.68
N ASN A 96 -12.30 10.33 -1.69
CA ASN A 96 -12.39 11.49 -0.80
C ASN A 96 -12.45 11.08 0.67
N ASP A 97 -13.25 10.08 1.00
CA ASP A 97 -13.35 9.55 2.37
C ASP A 97 -12.01 8.97 2.84
N PHE A 98 -11.29 8.25 1.96
CA PHE A 98 -9.94 7.77 2.23
C PHE A 98 -8.97 8.93 2.50
N PHE A 99 -8.93 9.94 1.62
CA PHE A 99 -8.05 11.10 1.77
C PHE A 99 -8.34 11.94 3.02
N ASN A 100 -9.59 11.96 3.48
CA ASN A 100 -9.98 12.69 4.69
C ASN A 100 -9.67 11.92 5.97
N ARG A 101 -9.63 10.59 5.91
CA ARG A 101 -9.35 9.72 7.06
C ARG A 101 -7.86 9.52 7.31
N ILE A 102 -7.03 9.59 6.27
CA ILE A 102 -5.59 9.35 6.42
C ILE A 102 -4.94 10.46 7.26
N ASN A 103 -4.27 10.09 8.35
CA ASN A 103 -3.66 11.06 9.26
C ASN A 103 -2.23 11.40 8.82
N LEU A 104 -2.14 12.09 7.69
CA LEU A 104 -0.94 12.70 7.10
C LEU A 104 -1.21 14.17 6.77
N CYS A 105 -0.17 15.01 6.82
CA CYS A 105 -0.35 16.45 6.57
C CYS A 105 -0.62 16.71 5.10
N LYS A 106 -1.87 17.01 4.73
CA LYS A 106 -2.24 17.37 3.35
C LYS A 106 -1.61 18.71 2.95
N PHE A 107 -1.13 18.82 1.71
CA PHE A 107 -0.58 20.05 1.18
C PHE A 107 -0.80 20.16 -0.33
N ASN A 108 -0.55 21.33 -0.91
CA ASN A 108 -0.54 21.52 -2.36
C ASN A 108 0.91 21.47 -2.86
N SER A 109 1.21 20.52 -3.74
CA SER A 109 2.53 20.40 -4.35
C SER A 109 2.67 21.35 -5.55
N SER A 110 3.87 21.87 -5.77
CA SER A 110 4.25 22.59 -6.99
C SER A 110 4.69 21.65 -8.12
N ILE A 111 4.84 20.35 -7.85
CA ILE A 111 5.18 19.33 -8.85
C ILE A 111 4.06 19.25 -9.88
N LYS A 112 4.38 19.56 -11.13
CA LYS A 112 3.44 19.46 -12.25
C LYS A 112 3.22 17.98 -12.61
N LEU A 113 1.97 17.55 -12.58
CA LEU A 113 1.56 16.24 -13.10
C LEU A 113 1.10 16.38 -14.56
N LEU A 114 1.63 15.55 -15.45
CA LEU A 114 1.19 15.42 -16.84
C LEU A 114 0.05 14.41 -16.94
N ASP A 115 -0.85 14.60 -17.89
CA ASP A 115 -1.91 13.63 -18.20
C ASP A 115 -1.32 12.55 -19.14
N GLU A 116 -1.57 11.26 -18.89
CA GLU A 116 -1.21 10.17 -19.83
C GLU A 116 -2.32 9.13 -19.95
N GLU A 117 -2.67 8.80 -21.19
CA GLU A 117 -3.59 7.71 -21.60
C GLU A 117 -2.88 6.34 -21.55
N VAL A 118 -2.58 5.75 -20.39
CA VAL A 118 -2.34 4.29 -20.37
C VAL A 118 -2.82 3.66 -19.06
N SER A 119 -3.78 2.75 -19.20
CA SER A 119 -4.25 1.82 -18.17
C SER A 119 -3.16 0.81 -17.81
N SER A 120 -2.22 1.20 -16.95
CA SER A 120 -1.35 0.25 -16.24
C SER A 120 -1.37 0.54 -14.74
N TYR A 121 -2.02 -0.34 -13.98
CA TYR A 121 -2.15 -0.22 -12.51
C TYR A 121 -0.84 -0.50 -11.76
N ILE A 122 0.20 -0.97 -12.47
CA ILE A 122 1.53 -1.25 -11.93
C ILE A 122 2.52 -0.46 -12.78
N LEU A 123 3.31 0.42 -12.16
CA LEU A 123 4.44 1.01 -12.88
C LEU A 123 5.45 -0.10 -13.11
N ASP A 124 5.79 -0.30 -14.38
CA ASP A 124 6.84 -1.19 -14.86
C ASP A 124 8.22 -0.58 -14.54
N TYR A 125 8.41 -0.09 -13.31
CA TYR A 125 9.65 0.51 -12.88
C TYR A 125 10.45 -0.46 -12.03
N LYS A 126 11.74 -0.58 -12.35
CA LYS A 126 12.75 -1.46 -11.72
C LYS A 126 13.11 -1.09 -10.26
N GLY A 127 12.18 -0.49 -9.52
CA GLY A 127 12.34 -0.05 -8.14
C GLY A 127 11.80 -1.05 -7.11
N LYS A 128 12.24 -0.88 -5.86
CA LYS A 128 11.83 -1.66 -4.68
C LYS A 128 10.40 -1.27 -4.24
N ALA A 129 9.41 -1.62 -5.06
CA ALA A 129 8.01 -1.38 -4.73
C ALA A 129 7.54 -2.38 -3.66
N TRP A 130 6.81 -1.90 -2.66
CA TRP A 130 6.03 -2.79 -1.79
C TRP A 130 4.64 -2.93 -2.37
N LEU A 131 4.20 -4.17 -2.58
CA LEU A 131 2.86 -4.47 -3.06
C LEU A 131 2.16 -5.35 -2.02
N ILE A 132 0.99 -4.91 -1.55
CA ILE A 132 0.19 -5.59 -0.52
C ILE A 132 -1.26 -5.70 -0.98
N GLY A 133 -1.83 -6.90 -0.83
CA GLY A 133 -3.26 -7.17 -1.03
C GLY A 133 -4.01 -7.20 0.29
N ILE A 134 -5.19 -6.59 0.31
CA ILE A 134 -6.11 -6.53 1.44
C ILE A 134 -7.45 -7.12 1.00
N ASN A 135 -7.95 -8.13 1.72
CA ASN A 135 -9.26 -8.72 1.44
C ASN A 135 -10.43 -7.87 1.91
N SER A 136 -11.64 -8.32 1.59
CA SER A 136 -12.90 -7.69 1.99
C SER A 136 -13.08 -7.51 3.50
N ASN A 137 -12.37 -8.28 4.33
CA ASN A 137 -12.40 -8.15 5.80
C ASN A 137 -11.43 -7.09 6.33
N GLY A 138 -10.69 -6.41 5.45
CA GLY A 138 -9.62 -5.48 5.82
C GLY A 138 -8.41 -6.18 6.42
N ILE A 139 -8.11 -7.40 5.96
CA ILE A 139 -6.96 -8.20 6.40
C ILE A 139 -5.98 -8.32 5.23
N ILE A 140 -4.70 -8.09 5.51
CA ILE A 140 -3.62 -8.33 4.56
C ILE A 140 -3.47 -9.83 4.33
N ASP A 141 -3.66 -10.26 3.09
CA ASP A 141 -3.61 -11.67 2.67
C ASP A 141 -2.68 -11.91 1.47
N SER A 142 -2.02 -10.85 0.98
CA SER A 142 -0.98 -10.96 -0.05
C SER A 142 0.09 -9.90 0.16
N VAL A 143 1.35 -10.27 -0.10
CA VAL A 143 2.51 -9.35 -0.15
C VAL A 143 3.48 -9.82 -1.24
N ASN A 144 4.24 -8.91 -1.84
CA ASN A 144 5.30 -9.27 -2.80
C ASN A 144 6.62 -9.68 -2.12
N GLY A 145 7.55 -10.21 -2.93
CA GLY A 145 8.85 -10.71 -2.47
C GLY A 145 9.71 -9.66 -1.76
N GLU A 146 9.75 -8.42 -2.24
CA GLU A 146 10.52 -7.34 -1.60
C GLU A 146 10.06 -7.10 -0.16
N PHE A 147 8.74 -7.10 0.09
CA PHE A 147 8.20 -6.95 1.45
C PHE A 147 8.66 -8.09 2.37
N ILE A 148 8.77 -9.31 1.84
CA ILE A 148 9.26 -10.49 2.56
C ILE A 148 10.74 -10.36 2.89
N GLU A 149 11.58 -9.97 1.91
CA GLU A 149 13.02 -9.79 2.11
C GLU A 149 13.33 -8.80 3.25
N LEU A 150 12.52 -7.74 3.36
CA LEU A 150 12.63 -6.77 4.44
C LEU A 150 12.16 -7.25 5.79
N GLU A 151 11.12 -8.09 5.81
CA GLU A 151 10.70 -8.73 7.03
C GLU A 151 11.81 -9.64 7.56
N VAL A 152 12.53 -10.33 6.69
CA VAL A 152 13.73 -11.12 7.06
C VAL A 152 14.85 -10.21 7.57
N ALA A 153 15.13 -9.09 6.91
CA ALA A 153 16.21 -8.18 7.31
C ALA A 153 15.90 -7.36 8.58
N LYS A 154 14.63 -7.01 8.83
CA LYS A 154 14.18 -6.15 9.95
C LYS A 154 12.92 -6.71 10.64
N PRO A 155 12.99 -7.92 11.23
CA PRO A 155 11.81 -8.69 11.61
C PRO A 155 10.92 -8.04 12.65
N GLN A 156 11.47 -7.32 13.63
CA GLN A 156 10.68 -6.79 14.75
C GLN A 156 9.56 -5.83 14.29
N LYS A 157 9.86 -4.90 13.39
CA LYS A 157 8.90 -3.88 12.91
C LYS A 157 7.83 -4.52 12.03
N PHE A 158 8.24 -5.37 11.10
CA PHE A 158 7.37 -6.02 10.13
C PHE A 158 6.48 -7.09 10.78
N LYS A 159 7.01 -7.92 11.69
CA LYS A 159 6.21 -8.88 12.47
C LYS A 159 5.13 -8.18 13.31
N LYS A 160 5.44 -7.04 13.94
CA LYS A 160 4.44 -6.26 14.70
C LYS A 160 3.33 -5.72 13.80
N PHE A 161 3.67 -5.24 12.61
CA PHE A 161 2.70 -4.78 11.61
C PHE A 161 1.82 -5.92 11.11
N LEU A 162 2.42 -7.02 10.66
CA LEU A 162 1.72 -8.19 10.14
C LEU A 162 0.83 -8.85 11.19
N ARG A 163 1.29 -9.01 12.43
CA ARG A 163 0.46 -9.54 13.54
C ARG A 163 -0.82 -8.72 13.77
N LYS A 164 -0.77 -7.41 13.49
CA LYS A 164 -1.92 -6.53 13.69
C LYS A 164 -2.90 -6.56 12.52
N PHE A 165 -2.40 -6.69 11.29
CA PHE A 165 -3.20 -6.44 10.09
C PHE A 165 -3.31 -7.62 9.12
N SER A 166 -2.55 -8.69 9.34
CA SER A 166 -2.42 -9.80 8.40
C SER A 166 -2.78 -11.13 9.04
N SER A 167 -3.39 -12.01 8.24
CA SER A 167 -3.50 -13.43 8.54
C SER A 167 -2.32 -14.24 7.99
N LEU A 168 -1.40 -13.60 7.27
CA LEU A 168 -0.23 -14.25 6.72
C LEU A 168 0.68 -14.70 7.86
N LYS A 169 0.89 -16.01 7.91
CA LYS A 169 1.96 -16.60 8.73
C LYS A 169 3.26 -16.50 7.95
N LEU A 170 3.72 -15.27 7.69
CA LEU A 170 5.01 -15.06 7.05
C LEU A 170 6.10 -15.66 7.96
N TYR A 171 7.05 -16.32 7.30
CA TYR A 171 7.87 -17.37 7.87
C TYR A 171 8.51 -16.97 9.20
N GLN A 172 8.24 -17.77 10.23
CA GLN A 172 8.95 -17.77 11.50
C GLN A 172 10.38 -18.28 11.30
N PHE A 173 11.21 -17.61 10.50
CA PHE A 173 12.64 -17.83 10.57
C PHE A 173 13.12 -17.19 11.88
N TYR A 174 13.35 -18.05 12.87
CA TYR A 174 14.47 -17.85 13.79
C TYR A 174 15.73 -17.80 12.93
N GLU A 175 16.65 -16.90 13.27
CA GLU A 175 17.93 -16.73 12.58
C GLU A 175 18.56 -18.09 12.25
N GLY A 176 18.70 -18.41 10.95
CA GLY A 176 19.47 -19.57 10.46
C GLY A 176 18.73 -20.88 10.08
N GLY A 177 17.40 -20.93 9.96
CA GLY A 177 16.68 -22.18 9.62
C GLY A 177 16.50 -22.46 8.11
N GLU A 178 16.68 -23.71 7.68
CA GLU A 178 16.29 -24.21 6.34
C GLU A 178 14.77 -24.12 6.08
N ILE A 179 14.39 -23.99 4.81
CA ILE A 179 12.99 -23.92 4.34
C ILE A 179 12.29 -25.26 4.62
N ILE A 180 11.52 -25.34 5.71
CA ILE A 180 10.73 -26.53 6.03
C ILE A 180 9.53 -26.61 5.07
N LYS A 181 9.62 -27.51 4.08
CA LYS A 181 8.44 -28.02 3.36
C LYS A 181 7.53 -28.75 4.37
N ILE A 182 6.40 -28.14 4.73
CA ILE A 182 5.38 -28.83 5.52
C ILE A 182 4.75 -29.90 4.63
N LYS A 183 5.17 -31.16 4.81
CA LYS A 183 4.46 -32.32 4.28
C LYS A 183 3.20 -32.49 5.12
N LYS A 184 2.01 -32.25 4.53
CA LYS A 184 0.71 -32.51 5.17
C LYS A 184 0.70 -33.94 5.71
N ARG A 185 0.51 -34.12 7.02
CA ARG A 185 0.11 -35.41 7.57
C ARG A 185 -1.40 -35.56 7.40
N ARG A 186 -1.81 -36.74 6.90
CA ARG A 186 -3.20 -37.21 6.83
C ARG A 186 -3.72 -37.49 8.24
#